data_AF-A0A968JLT0-F1
#
_entry.id   AF-A0A968JLT0-F1
#
_cell.length_a   1.000
_cell.length_b   1.000
_cell.length_c   1.000
_cell.angle_alpha   90.00
_cell.angle_beta   90.00
_cell.angle_gamma   90.00
#
_symmetry.space_group_name_H-M   'P 1'
#
loop_
_entity.id
_entity.type
_entity.pdbx_description
1 polymer ?
#
loop_
_entity_poly.entity_id
_entity_poly.type
_entity_poly.pdbx_seq_one_letter_code
_entity_poly.pdbx_strand_id
1 'polypeptide(L)'
;MFQKGYYDAAIDKSIKKIIKGKNIQENAIYMDKAYSLANQQDLERIEFLMKEGNERSWEEVYSIYSRLKYRQDRVKRVVPIRLNNKTIDYKFTDYETKMAEAKRNAADYFYNHGKSLMQNNDKQSFRQAYYELQKAKNFRGSAYPDIENLITESHEMGMSRILISAFNISEIDLPRSFMDNLQSFNVNRLDDEWREFHLGQIERGINFDYYIDIRIKHIEVSRGLLTEKEETIKKKG
;
A
#
# COMPACT_ATOMS: atom_id res chain seq x y z
N MET A 1 -15.67 -4.97 -10.61
CA MET A 1 -15.52 -5.18 -9.15
C MET A 1 -16.86 -5.27 -8.41
N PHE A 2 -17.85 -4.42 -8.70
CA PHE A 2 -19.14 -4.40 -7.99
C PHE A 2 -19.87 -5.76 -7.92
N GLN A 3 -19.98 -6.51 -9.03
CA GLN A 3 -20.69 -7.82 -9.03
C GLN A 3 -20.07 -8.89 -8.13
N LYS A 4 -18.73 -8.93 -7.95
CA LYS A 4 -18.06 -9.97 -7.14
C LYS A 4 -18.42 -9.89 -5.67
N GLY A 5 -18.46 -8.66 -5.11
CA GLY A 5 -18.87 -8.43 -3.72
C GLY A 5 -20.33 -8.81 -3.45
N TYR A 6 -21.20 -8.72 -4.47
CA TYR A 6 -22.60 -9.13 -4.32
C TYR A 6 -22.76 -10.65 -4.21
N TYR A 7 -21.98 -11.45 -4.96
CA TYR A 7 -22.06 -12.90 -4.84
C TYR A 7 -21.59 -13.40 -3.47
N ASP A 8 -20.47 -12.90 -2.97
CA ASP A 8 -19.93 -13.29 -1.66
C ASP A 8 -20.92 -12.96 -0.54
N ALA A 9 -21.48 -11.74 -0.56
CA ALA A 9 -22.51 -11.32 0.38
C ALA A 9 -23.80 -12.17 0.26
N ALA A 10 -24.21 -12.54 -0.96
CA ALA A 10 -25.38 -13.38 -1.19
C ALA A 10 -25.17 -14.81 -0.67
N ILE A 11 -23.99 -15.39 -0.88
CA ILE A 11 -23.59 -16.69 -0.33
C ILE A 11 -23.69 -16.65 1.19
N ASP A 12 -23.05 -15.66 1.82
CA ASP A 12 -23.03 -15.51 3.28
C ASP A 12 -24.42 -15.32 3.88
N LYS A 13 -25.24 -14.47 3.25
CA LYS A 13 -26.62 -14.24 3.69
C LYS A 13 -27.46 -15.51 3.59
N SER A 14 -27.29 -16.27 2.51
CA SER A 14 -28.02 -17.53 2.29
C SER A 14 -27.61 -18.59 3.31
N ILE A 15 -26.31 -18.77 3.54
CA ILE A 15 -25.77 -19.68 4.56
C ILE A 15 -26.30 -19.32 5.94
N LYS A 16 -26.29 -18.04 6.32
CA LYS A 16 -26.82 -17.59 7.61
C LYS A 16 -28.30 -17.92 7.79
N LYS A 17 -29.11 -17.86 6.71
CA LYS A 17 -30.53 -18.24 6.76
C LYS A 17 -30.71 -19.75 6.83
N ILE A 18 -29.92 -20.53 6.10
CA ILE A 18 -29.93 -22.01 6.13
C ILE A 18 -29.61 -22.50 7.53
N ILE A 19 -28.54 -21.99 8.16
CA ILE A 19 -28.15 -22.35 9.54
C ILE A 19 -29.27 -22.05 10.54
N LYS A 20 -30.06 -20.99 10.30
CA LYS A 20 -31.21 -20.63 11.14
C LYS A 20 -32.50 -21.41 10.81
N GLY A 21 -32.44 -22.38 9.90
CA GLY A 21 -33.60 -23.15 9.44
C GLY A 21 -34.63 -22.34 8.65
N LYS A 22 -34.26 -21.16 8.12
CA LYS A 22 -35.20 -20.26 7.43
C LYS A 22 -35.18 -20.46 5.92
N ASN A 23 -36.33 -20.75 5.32
CA ASN A 23 -36.51 -20.93 3.87
C ASN A 23 -35.36 -21.75 3.25
N ILE A 24 -35.05 -22.92 3.83
CA ILE A 24 -33.83 -23.68 3.53
C ILE A 24 -33.70 -23.95 2.03
N GLN A 25 -34.79 -24.40 1.38
CA GLN A 25 -34.79 -24.72 -0.05
C GLN A 25 -34.46 -23.51 -0.93
N GLU A 26 -35.14 -22.37 -0.71
CA GLU A 26 -34.92 -21.14 -1.47
C GLU A 26 -33.48 -20.63 -1.28
N ASN A 27 -33.00 -20.56 -0.03
CA ASN A 27 -31.64 -20.07 0.24
C ASN A 27 -30.57 -21.05 -0.27
N ALA A 28 -30.81 -22.36 -0.25
CA ALA A 28 -29.89 -23.33 -0.83
C ALA A 28 -29.76 -23.15 -2.34
N ILE A 29 -30.87 -22.89 -3.05
CA ILE A 29 -30.86 -22.60 -4.49
C ILE A 29 -30.12 -21.29 -4.79
N TYR A 30 -30.37 -20.22 -4.02
CA TYR A 30 -29.66 -18.96 -4.22
C TYR A 30 -28.17 -19.08 -3.92
N MET A 31 -27.80 -19.77 -2.84
CA MET A 31 -26.41 -20.05 -2.49
C MET A 31 -25.71 -20.81 -3.63
N ASP A 32 -26.34 -21.88 -4.13
CA ASP A 32 -25.83 -22.74 -5.21
C ASP A 32 -25.55 -21.95 -6.49
N LYS A 33 -26.50 -21.11 -6.91
CA LYS A 33 -26.34 -20.24 -8.08
C LYS A 33 -25.22 -19.21 -7.87
N ALA A 34 -25.19 -18.53 -6.72
CA ALA A 34 -24.18 -17.51 -6.43
C ALA A 34 -22.78 -18.11 -6.32
N TYR A 35 -22.63 -19.25 -5.65
CA TYR A 35 -21.37 -19.99 -5.52
C TYR A 35 -20.84 -20.44 -6.89
N SER A 36 -21.68 -21.02 -7.73
CA SER A 36 -21.31 -21.49 -9.06
C SER A 36 -20.83 -20.36 -9.96
N LEU A 37 -21.61 -19.26 -10.05
CA LEU A 37 -21.26 -18.11 -10.89
C LEU A 37 -19.98 -17.41 -10.41
N ALA A 38 -19.84 -17.20 -9.10
CA ALA A 38 -18.67 -16.52 -8.56
C ALA A 38 -17.39 -17.34 -8.75
N ASN A 39 -17.47 -18.67 -8.56
CA ASN A 39 -16.34 -19.55 -8.78
C ASN A 39 -15.98 -19.65 -10.25
N GLN A 40 -16.96 -19.74 -11.15
CA GLN A 40 -16.71 -19.75 -12.59
C GLN A 40 -15.95 -18.49 -13.02
N GLN A 41 -16.42 -17.30 -12.64
CA GLN A 41 -15.76 -16.04 -12.99
C GLN A 41 -14.32 -15.95 -12.48
N ASP A 42 -14.08 -16.40 -11.25
CA ASP A 42 -12.75 -16.37 -10.64
C ASP A 42 -11.81 -17.42 -11.28
N LEU A 43 -12.31 -18.61 -11.61
CA LEU A 43 -11.53 -19.65 -12.30
C LEU A 43 -11.19 -19.27 -13.75
N GLU A 44 -12.14 -18.70 -14.50
CA GLU A 44 -11.90 -18.16 -15.85
C GLU A 44 -10.86 -17.04 -15.83
N ARG A 45 -10.89 -16.18 -14.79
CA ARG A 45 -9.86 -15.14 -14.62
C ARG A 45 -8.49 -15.74 -14.35
N ILE A 46 -8.39 -16.76 -13.50
CA ILE A 46 -7.12 -17.47 -13.29
C ILE A 46 -6.64 -18.06 -14.62
N GLU A 47 -7.50 -18.75 -15.38
CA GLU A 47 -7.14 -19.34 -16.66
C GLU A 47 -6.60 -18.28 -17.64
N PHE A 48 -7.27 -17.13 -17.73
CA PHE A 48 -6.79 -16.01 -18.54
C PHE A 48 -5.39 -15.53 -18.11
N LEU A 49 -5.19 -15.29 -16.81
CA LEU A 49 -3.91 -14.80 -16.27
C LEU A 49 -2.77 -15.79 -16.50
N MET A 50 -3.06 -17.09 -16.36
CA MET A 50 -2.08 -18.15 -16.60
C MET A 50 -1.71 -18.26 -18.09
N LYS A 51 -2.67 -18.01 -19.01
CA LYS A 51 -2.41 -17.98 -20.46
C LYS A 51 -1.63 -16.74 -20.90
N GLU A 52 -1.88 -15.59 -20.28
CA GLU A 52 -1.15 -14.35 -20.54
C GLU A 52 0.33 -14.49 -20.17
N GLY A 53 0.65 -15.28 -19.15
CA GLY A 53 2.04 -15.60 -18.78
C GLY A 53 2.80 -14.46 -18.11
N ASN A 54 2.12 -13.39 -17.70
CA ASN A 54 2.74 -12.28 -16.98
C ASN A 54 3.00 -12.67 -15.51
N GLU A 55 4.27 -12.68 -15.10
CA GLU A 55 4.67 -13.05 -13.74
C GLU A 55 4.08 -12.13 -12.65
N ARG A 56 3.81 -10.85 -12.97
CA ARG A 56 3.15 -9.93 -12.04
C ARG A 56 1.75 -10.38 -11.65
N SER A 57 1.09 -11.17 -12.51
CA SER A 57 -0.27 -11.66 -12.30
C SER A 57 -0.39 -12.62 -11.12
N TRP A 58 0.72 -13.19 -10.62
CA TRP A 58 0.70 -14.08 -9.47
C TRP A 58 0.11 -13.43 -8.20
N GLU A 59 0.23 -12.11 -8.03
CA GLU A 59 -0.44 -11.36 -6.95
C GLU A 59 -1.97 -11.48 -7.07
N GLU A 60 -2.51 -11.29 -8.28
CA GLU A 60 -3.94 -11.40 -8.53
C GLU A 60 -4.41 -12.86 -8.41
N VAL A 61 -3.65 -13.81 -8.95
CA VAL A 61 -3.94 -15.25 -8.84
C VAL A 61 -4.03 -15.68 -7.38
N TYR A 62 -3.09 -15.25 -6.53
CA TYR A 62 -3.15 -15.50 -5.09
C TYR A 62 -4.44 -14.94 -4.45
N SER A 63 -4.79 -13.68 -4.77
CA SER A 63 -6.01 -13.04 -4.29
C SER A 63 -7.27 -13.79 -4.73
N ILE A 64 -7.32 -14.28 -5.97
CA ILE A 64 -8.44 -15.08 -6.48
C ILE A 64 -8.55 -16.41 -5.74
N TYR A 65 -7.45 -17.15 -5.57
CA TYR A 65 -7.47 -18.40 -4.81
C TYR A 65 -7.91 -18.19 -3.35
N SER A 66 -7.52 -17.09 -2.71
CA SER A 66 -7.98 -16.75 -1.37
C SER A 66 -9.51 -16.58 -1.30
N ARG A 67 -10.13 -15.98 -2.32
CA ARG A 67 -11.60 -15.84 -2.39
C ARG A 67 -12.29 -17.18 -2.65
N LEU A 68 -11.74 -18.00 -3.54
CA LEU A 68 -12.25 -19.36 -3.82
C LEU A 68 -12.21 -20.22 -2.54
N LYS A 69 -11.08 -20.17 -1.80
CA LYS A 69 -10.95 -20.82 -0.49
C LYS A 69 -11.99 -20.31 0.49
N TYR A 70 -12.14 -18.99 0.62
CA TYR A 70 -13.13 -18.40 1.50
C TYR A 70 -14.52 -18.95 1.20
N ARG A 71 -15.02 -18.85 -0.05
CA ARG A 71 -16.35 -19.37 -0.42
C ARG A 71 -16.50 -20.85 -0.13
N GLN A 72 -15.49 -21.65 -0.45
CA GLN A 72 -15.46 -23.08 -0.15
C GLN A 72 -15.65 -23.34 1.36
N ASP A 73 -14.92 -22.61 2.21
CA ASP A 73 -14.99 -22.76 3.66
C ASP A 73 -16.31 -22.21 4.25
N ARG A 74 -17.01 -21.33 3.51
CA ARG A 74 -18.38 -20.93 3.82
C ARG A 74 -19.37 -22.05 3.53
N VAL A 75 -19.40 -22.57 2.30
CA VAL A 75 -20.39 -23.58 1.89
C VAL A 75 -20.21 -24.93 2.60
N LYS A 76 -18.96 -25.31 2.95
CA LYS A 76 -18.65 -26.50 3.76
C LYS A 76 -19.45 -26.62 5.06
N ARG A 77 -19.92 -25.50 5.61
CA ARG A 77 -20.66 -25.48 6.88
C ARG A 77 -22.09 -26.00 6.76
N VAL A 78 -22.62 -26.07 5.55
CA VAL A 78 -24.04 -26.40 5.31
C VAL A 78 -24.22 -27.55 4.34
N VAL A 79 -23.22 -27.90 3.53
CA VAL A 79 -23.31 -29.05 2.61
C VAL A 79 -22.88 -30.36 3.29
N PRO A 80 -23.44 -31.52 2.86
CA PRO A 80 -24.46 -31.67 1.83
C PRO A 80 -25.86 -31.20 2.29
N ILE A 81 -26.55 -30.44 1.43
CA ILE A 81 -27.95 -30.02 1.69
C ILE A 81 -28.89 -30.91 0.89
N ARG A 82 -29.72 -31.68 1.59
CA ARG A 82 -30.79 -32.48 0.96
C ARG A 82 -32.04 -31.64 0.74
N LEU A 83 -32.46 -31.51 -0.51
CA LEU A 83 -33.73 -30.91 -0.93
C LEU A 83 -34.64 -32.02 -1.49
N ASN A 84 -35.94 -31.73 -1.63
CA ASN A 84 -36.95 -32.72 -2.02
C ASN A 84 -36.58 -33.54 -3.27
N ASN A 85 -35.95 -32.92 -4.27
CA ASN A 85 -35.63 -33.55 -5.56
C ASN A 85 -34.13 -33.51 -5.92
N LYS A 86 -33.27 -32.95 -5.05
CA LYS A 86 -31.82 -32.83 -5.32
C LYS A 86 -31.01 -32.70 -4.03
N THR A 87 -29.77 -33.16 -4.07
CA THR A 87 -28.77 -32.86 -3.04
C THR A 87 -27.79 -31.84 -3.60
N ILE A 88 -27.56 -30.75 -2.88
CA ILE A 88 -26.51 -29.79 -3.19
C ILE A 88 -25.27 -30.20 -2.40
N ASP A 89 -24.22 -30.56 -3.12
CA ASP A 89 -22.92 -30.91 -2.59
C ASP A 89 -21.83 -30.51 -3.59
N TYR A 90 -20.59 -30.34 -3.12
CA TYR A 90 -19.49 -29.83 -3.94
C TYR A 90 -18.23 -30.66 -3.80
N LYS A 91 -17.50 -30.82 -4.90
CA LYS A 91 -16.11 -31.28 -4.85
C LYS A 91 -15.23 -30.15 -4.33
N PHE A 92 -14.51 -30.41 -3.24
CA PHE A 92 -13.57 -29.45 -2.68
C PHE A 92 -12.19 -29.54 -3.33
N THR A 93 -11.61 -28.37 -3.58
CA THR A 93 -10.27 -28.22 -4.14
C THR A 93 -9.32 -27.79 -3.04
N ASP A 94 -8.09 -28.30 -3.09
CA ASP A 94 -7.00 -27.84 -2.24
C ASP A 94 -6.49 -26.46 -2.73
N TYR A 95 -7.19 -25.42 -2.31
CA TYR A 95 -6.78 -24.05 -2.56
C TYR A 95 -5.62 -23.60 -1.67
N GLU A 96 -5.31 -24.31 -0.57
CA GLU A 96 -4.19 -23.93 0.30
C GLU A 96 -2.87 -24.16 -0.40
N THR A 97 -2.69 -25.33 -1.03
CA THR A 97 -1.51 -25.61 -1.86
C THR A 97 -1.40 -24.64 -3.03
N LYS A 98 -2.51 -24.36 -3.73
CA LYS A 98 -2.54 -23.40 -4.85
C LYS A 98 -2.19 -21.97 -4.42
N MET A 99 -2.66 -21.54 -3.25
CA MET A 99 -2.29 -20.26 -2.65
C MET A 99 -0.81 -20.22 -2.28
N ALA A 100 -0.25 -21.29 -1.70
CA ALA A 100 1.15 -21.36 -1.34
C ALA A 100 2.06 -21.24 -2.58
N GLU A 101 1.70 -21.91 -3.68
CA GLU A 101 2.39 -21.80 -4.96
C GLU A 101 2.31 -20.37 -5.55
N ALA A 102 1.11 -19.80 -5.65
CA ALA A 102 0.94 -18.44 -6.17
C ALA A 102 1.69 -17.41 -5.31
N LYS A 103 1.66 -17.57 -3.99
CA LYS A 103 2.41 -16.76 -3.02
C LYS A 103 3.91 -16.85 -3.21
N ARG A 104 4.44 -18.05 -3.54
CA ARG A 104 5.86 -18.22 -3.90
C ARG A 104 6.20 -17.47 -5.16
N ASN A 105 5.46 -17.71 -6.24
CA ASN A 105 5.76 -17.12 -7.54
C ASN A 105 5.62 -15.58 -7.51
N ALA A 106 4.64 -15.04 -6.79
CA ALA A 106 4.49 -13.60 -6.58
C ALA A 106 5.70 -13.02 -5.83
N ALA A 107 6.15 -13.67 -4.75
CA ALA A 107 7.30 -13.22 -3.99
C ALA A 107 8.58 -13.22 -4.84
N ASP A 108 8.81 -14.28 -5.62
CA ASP A 108 9.99 -14.41 -6.49
C ASP A 108 9.99 -13.31 -7.56
N TYR A 109 8.84 -13.05 -8.19
CA TYR A 109 8.69 -11.95 -9.15
C TYR A 109 9.04 -10.59 -8.52
N PHE A 110 8.39 -10.23 -7.40
CA PHE A 110 8.57 -8.94 -6.76
C PHE A 110 10.01 -8.73 -6.28
N TYR A 111 10.65 -9.77 -5.76
CA TYR A 111 12.03 -9.73 -5.32
C TYR A 111 13.00 -9.50 -6.49
N ASN A 112 12.86 -10.30 -7.56
CA ASN A 112 13.73 -10.20 -8.73
C ASN A 112 13.53 -8.89 -9.48
N HIS A 113 12.28 -8.44 -9.63
CA HIS A 113 11.96 -7.17 -10.28
C HIS A 113 12.48 -5.98 -9.47
N GLY A 114 12.34 -6.01 -8.14
CA GLY A 114 12.93 -5.00 -7.25
C GLY A 114 14.45 -4.89 -7.45
N LYS A 115 15.16 -6.02 -7.47
CA LYS A 115 16.62 -6.04 -7.74
C LYS A 115 16.97 -5.52 -9.14
N SER A 116 16.17 -5.85 -10.15
CA SER A 116 16.38 -5.34 -11.50
C SER A 116 16.20 -3.82 -11.58
N LEU A 117 15.22 -3.26 -10.87
CA LEU A 117 14.99 -1.81 -10.83
C LEU A 117 16.18 -1.07 -10.18
N MET A 118 16.77 -1.64 -9.12
CA MET A 118 17.95 -1.06 -8.47
C MET A 118 19.14 -0.90 -9.45
N GLN A 119 19.24 -1.74 -10.48
CA GLN A 119 20.32 -1.66 -11.48
C GLN A 119 20.25 -0.43 -12.39
N ASN A 120 19.07 0.21 -12.50
CA ASN A 120 18.92 1.45 -13.28
C ASN A 120 19.67 2.62 -12.65
N ASN A 121 19.99 2.53 -11.34
CA ASN A 121 20.77 3.51 -10.60
C ASN A 121 20.21 4.95 -10.65
N ASP A 122 18.88 5.07 -10.60
CA ASP A 122 18.18 6.35 -10.50
C ASP A 122 17.17 6.33 -9.35
N LYS A 123 16.87 7.50 -8.78
CA LYS A 123 16.01 7.62 -7.59
C LYS A 123 14.63 7.02 -7.81
N GLN A 124 14.03 7.19 -8.99
CA GLN A 124 12.67 6.72 -9.24
C GLN A 124 12.63 5.19 -9.31
N SER A 125 13.63 4.56 -9.92
CA SER A 125 13.75 3.11 -9.92
C SER A 125 13.99 2.55 -8.53
N PHE A 126 14.82 3.20 -7.69
CA PHE A 126 15.00 2.78 -6.29
C PHE A 126 13.70 2.91 -5.46
N ARG A 127 12.92 3.96 -5.66
CA ARG A 127 11.58 4.10 -5.05
C ARG A 127 10.65 2.96 -5.42
N GLN A 128 10.63 2.62 -6.71
CA GLN A 128 9.83 1.50 -7.18
C GLN A 128 10.35 0.16 -6.62
N ALA A 129 11.66 -0.03 -6.59
CA ALA A 129 12.29 -1.22 -6.01
C ALA A 129 11.91 -1.40 -4.54
N TYR A 130 11.91 -0.32 -3.75
CA TYR A 130 11.46 -0.34 -2.35
C TYR A 130 10.06 -0.96 -2.21
N TYR A 131 9.08 -0.49 -2.99
CA TYR A 131 7.71 -1.03 -2.91
C TYR A 131 7.61 -2.47 -3.39
N GLU A 132 8.33 -2.85 -4.45
CA GLU A 132 8.34 -4.23 -4.96
C GLU A 132 8.98 -5.17 -3.92
N LEU A 133 10.11 -4.80 -3.31
CA LEU A 133 10.76 -5.59 -2.26
C LEU A 133 9.89 -5.69 -1.00
N GLN A 134 9.17 -4.62 -0.62
CA GLN A 134 8.20 -4.68 0.48
C GLN A 134 7.06 -5.66 0.18
N LYS A 135 6.58 -5.73 -1.08
CA LYS A 135 5.62 -6.77 -1.49
C LYS A 135 6.21 -8.17 -1.39
N ALA A 136 7.44 -8.38 -1.87
CA ALA A 136 8.13 -9.66 -1.75
C ALA A 136 8.28 -10.09 -0.28
N LYS A 137 8.63 -9.15 0.61
CA LYS A 137 8.71 -9.37 2.06
C LYS A 137 7.36 -9.78 2.66
N ASN A 138 6.29 -9.08 2.30
CA ASN A 138 4.94 -9.39 2.77
C ASN A 138 4.45 -10.77 2.31
N PHE A 139 4.84 -11.19 1.10
CA PHE A 139 4.57 -12.56 0.67
C PHE A 139 5.49 -13.55 1.39
N ARG A 140 6.81 -13.49 1.21
CA ARG A 140 7.73 -14.52 1.72
C ARG A 140 9.09 -13.95 2.15
N GLY A 141 9.12 -12.93 3.00
CA GLY A 141 10.37 -12.30 3.46
C GLY A 141 11.41 -13.27 4.02
N SER A 142 11.00 -14.31 4.76
CA SER A 142 11.93 -15.33 5.29
C SER A 142 12.62 -16.19 4.22
N ALA A 143 12.16 -16.16 2.97
CA ALA A 143 12.81 -16.84 1.85
C ALA A 143 14.00 -16.06 1.27
N TYR A 144 14.16 -14.78 1.63
CA TYR A 144 15.17 -13.88 1.07
C TYR A 144 15.98 -13.23 2.20
N PRO A 145 17.13 -13.81 2.58
CA PRO A 145 17.91 -13.33 3.72
C PRO A 145 18.40 -11.88 3.62
N ASP A 146 18.56 -11.36 2.40
CA ASP A 146 19.08 -10.01 2.11
C ASP A 146 17.97 -8.95 1.92
N ILE A 147 16.70 -9.33 1.98
CA ILE A 147 15.60 -8.43 1.58
C ILE A 147 15.50 -7.16 2.41
N GLU A 148 15.78 -7.23 3.72
CA GLU A 148 15.78 -6.04 4.58
C GLU A 148 16.87 -5.05 4.19
N ASN A 149 18.04 -5.56 3.82
CA ASN A 149 19.16 -4.73 3.37
C ASN A 149 18.82 -4.06 2.04
N LEU A 150 18.23 -4.81 1.10
CA LEU A 150 17.79 -4.26 -0.20
C LEU A 150 16.69 -3.21 -0.05
N ILE A 151 15.75 -3.39 0.88
CA ILE A 151 14.72 -2.40 1.19
C ILE A 151 15.35 -1.13 1.74
N THR A 152 16.29 -1.28 2.70
CA THR A 152 17.01 -0.15 3.30
C THR A 152 17.82 0.62 2.25
N GLU A 153 18.62 -0.08 1.46
CA GLU A 153 19.41 0.49 0.37
C GLU A 153 18.52 1.20 -0.65
N SER A 154 17.42 0.57 -1.08
CA SER A 154 16.47 1.18 -2.01
C SER A 154 15.86 2.47 -1.45
N HIS A 155 15.55 2.50 -0.16
CA HIS A 155 15.03 3.69 0.49
C HIS A 155 16.08 4.81 0.53
N GLU A 156 17.30 4.51 0.98
CA GLU A 156 18.41 5.47 1.07
C GLU A 156 18.79 6.07 -0.28
N MET A 157 18.84 5.23 -1.33
CA MET A 157 19.19 5.64 -2.69
C MET A 157 18.03 6.36 -3.40
N GLY A 158 16.78 6.06 -3.03
CA GLY A 158 15.59 6.76 -3.51
C GLY A 158 15.32 8.12 -2.85
N MET A 159 15.96 8.39 -1.70
CA MET A 159 15.78 9.61 -0.92
C MET A 159 16.30 10.84 -1.66
N SER A 160 15.52 11.91 -1.72
CA SER A 160 15.96 13.23 -2.20
C SER A 160 16.31 14.12 -1.04
N ARG A 161 17.57 14.57 -0.98
CA ARG A 161 18.05 15.44 0.11
C ARG A 161 18.05 16.89 -0.35
N ILE A 162 17.37 17.74 0.41
CA ILE A 162 17.17 19.15 0.07
C ILE A 162 17.84 20.01 1.14
N LEU A 163 18.82 20.82 0.72
CA LEU A 163 19.43 21.81 1.60
C LEU A 163 18.68 23.14 1.50
N ILE A 164 18.19 23.64 2.63
CA ILE A 164 17.61 24.96 2.76
C ILE A 164 18.64 25.90 3.38
N SER A 165 18.89 27.02 2.71
CA SER A 165 19.78 28.07 3.20
C SER A 165 19.08 29.42 3.14
N ALA A 166 19.34 30.28 4.13
CA ALA A 166 18.75 31.61 4.22
C ALA A 166 19.83 32.68 4.19
N PHE A 167 19.63 33.70 3.36
CA PHE A 167 20.58 34.78 3.14
C PHE A 167 19.89 36.14 3.30
N ASN A 168 20.47 37.01 4.12
CA ASN A 168 20.11 38.42 4.13
C ASN A 168 20.93 39.15 3.06
N ILE A 169 20.24 39.63 2.02
CA ILE A 169 20.82 40.44 0.95
C ILE A 169 20.18 41.84 0.90
N SER A 170 19.50 42.24 1.98
CA SER A 170 18.95 43.59 2.13
C SER A 170 20.03 44.57 2.57
N GLU A 171 19.73 45.87 2.48
CA GLU A 171 20.61 46.94 2.98
C GLU A 171 20.64 47.03 4.52
N ILE A 172 19.73 46.32 5.20
CA ILE A 172 19.61 46.32 6.65
C ILE A 172 20.41 45.15 7.22
N ASP A 173 21.34 45.45 8.11
CA ASP A 173 22.04 44.43 8.87
C ASP A 173 21.10 43.84 9.93
N LEU A 174 20.73 42.57 9.75
CA LEU A 174 19.80 41.87 10.63
C LEU A 174 20.53 41.36 11.87
N PRO A 175 19.93 41.47 13.08
CA PRO A 175 20.50 40.88 14.27
C PRO A 175 20.75 39.38 14.08
N ARG A 176 21.89 38.87 14.59
CA ARG A 176 22.22 37.44 14.51
C ARG A 176 21.10 36.56 15.06
N SER A 177 20.49 36.96 16.17
CA SER A 177 19.36 36.23 16.77
C SER A 177 18.17 36.05 15.83
N PHE A 178 17.92 36.98 14.90
CA PHE A 178 16.87 36.81 13.89
C PHE A 178 17.27 35.76 12.85
N MET A 179 18.51 35.80 12.38
CA MET A 179 19.05 34.80 11.45
C MET A 179 19.11 33.41 12.09
N ASP A 180 19.50 33.33 13.36
CA ASP A 180 19.51 32.10 14.15
C ASP A 180 18.08 31.54 14.31
N ASN A 181 17.08 32.41 14.55
CA ASN A 181 15.68 32.00 14.63
C ASN A 181 15.12 31.51 13.29
N LEU A 182 15.56 32.09 12.18
CA LEU A 182 15.20 31.61 10.85
C LEU A 182 15.81 30.22 10.58
N GLN A 183 17.01 29.99 11.11
CA GLN A 183 17.70 28.70 11.10
C GLN A 183 17.21 27.71 12.17
N SER A 184 16.40 28.15 13.14
CA SER A 184 15.80 27.29 14.15
C SER A 184 14.45 26.70 13.73
N PHE A 185 13.98 27.01 12.52
CA PHE A 185 12.81 26.34 11.97
C PHE A 185 13.13 24.86 11.78
N ASN A 186 12.46 24.00 12.53
CA ASN A 186 12.62 22.55 12.37
C ASN A 186 12.06 22.13 11.00
N VAL A 187 12.94 22.04 9.99
CA VAL A 187 12.62 21.64 8.61
C VAL A 187 12.28 20.17 8.50
N ASN A 188 12.68 19.33 9.46
CA ASN A 188 12.39 17.90 9.46
C ASN A 188 10.88 17.62 9.54
N ARG A 189 10.07 18.62 9.94
CA ARG A 189 8.60 18.54 9.84
C ARG A 189 8.08 18.50 8.39
N LEU A 190 8.92 18.87 7.43
CA LEU A 190 8.64 18.86 5.99
C LEU A 190 9.02 17.53 5.35
N ASP A 191 9.77 16.69 6.07
CA ASP A 191 10.20 15.39 5.58
C ASP A 191 8.99 14.51 5.25
N ASP A 192 9.18 13.67 4.23
CA ASP A 192 8.26 12.60 3.90
C ASP A 192 9.03 11.33 3.51
N GLU A 193 8.32 10.35 2.95
CA GLU A 193 8.91 9.07 2.55
C GLU A 193 10.10 9.20 1.60
N TRP A 194 10.17 10.27 0.79
CA TRP A 194 11.16 10.40 -0.28
C TRP A 194 11.94 11.71 -0.29
N ARG A 195 11.67 12.59 0.68
CA ARG A 195 12.30 13.89 0.81
C ARG A 195 12.77 14.11 2.24
N GLU A 196 14.05 14.45 2.36
CA GLU A 196 14.71 14.79 3.62
C GLU A 196 15.21 16.24 3.51
N PHE A 197 14.78 17.09 4.43
CA PHE A 197 15.11 18.51 4.44
C PHE A 197 16.15 18.79 5.51
N HIS A 198 17.19 19.52 5.11
CA HIS A 198 18.26 19.97 5.99
C HIS A 198 18.32 21.49 5.98
N LEU A 199 18.68 22.09 7.12
CA LEU A 199 18.77 23.54 7.27
C LEU A 199 20.21 23.92 7.62
N GLY A 200 20.73 24.94 6.95
CA GLY A 200 22.03 25.52 7.28
C GLY A 200 23.09 25.26 6.21
N GLN A 201 24.26 24.77 6.64
CA GLN A 201 25.43 24.58 5.79
C GLN A 201 25.57 23.14 5.31
N ILE A 202 26.31 22.95 4.22
CA ILE A 202 26.63 21.62 3.69
C ILE A 202 27.42 20.84 4.75
N GLU A 203 26.81 19.77 5.27
CA GLU A 203 27.49 18.82 6.15
C GLU A 203 28.36 17.86 5.33
N ARG A 204 29.57 17.57 5.83
CA ARG A 204 30.46 16.60 5.16
C ARG A 204 29.84 15.21 5.23
N GLY A 205 29.72 14.56 4.08
CA GLY A 205 29.20 13.18 3.97
C GLY A 205 27.75 13.09 3.51
N ILE A 206 27.04 14.22 3.38
CA ILE A 206 25.69 14.25 2.82
C ILE A 206 25.75 14.87 1.42
N ASN A 207 25.30 14.12 0.41
CA ASN A 207 25.10 14.65 -0.93
C ASN A 207 23.67 15.18 -1.04
N PHE A 208 23.55 16.46 -1.40
CA PHE A 208 22.28 17.13 -1.63
C PHE A 208 21.91 17.08 -3.10
N ASP A 209 20.64 16.78 -3.38
CA ASP A 209 20.09 16.71 -4.73
C ASP A 209 19.47 18.04 -5.17
N TYR A 210 18.99 18.81 -4.18
CA TYR A 210 18.32 20.09 -4.41
C TYR A 210 18.75 21.12 -3.38
N TYR A 211 18.70 22.39 -3.80
CA TYR A 211 19.03 23.54 -2.96
C TYR A 211 17.88 24.54 -3.00
N ILE A 212 17.45 25.01 -1.84
CA ILE A 212 16.44 26.07 -1.68
C ILE A 212 17.10 27.26 -1.00
N ASP A 213 17.26 28.35 -1.77
CA ASP A 213 17.79 29.62 -1.26
C ASP A 213 16.64 30.57 -0.90
N ILE A 214 16.50 30.86 0.39
CA ILE A 214 15.62 31.92 0.89
C ILE A 214 16.42 33.23 0.92
N ARG A 215 16.04 34.21 0.10
CA ARG A 215 16.76 35.51 -0.01
C ARG A 215 15.91 36.66 0.49
N ILE A 216 16.30 37.26 1.61
CA ILE A 216 15.65 38.44 2.19
C ILE A 216 16.19 39.68 1.48
N LYS A 217 15.33 40.37 0.72
CA LYS A 217 15.73 41.53 -0.11
C LYS A 217 15.28 42.88 0.46
N HIS A 218 14.07 42.94 0.98
CA HIS A 218 13.48 44.17 1.51
C HIS A 218 12.90 43.89 2.89
N ILE A 219 13.17 44.79 3.82
CA ILE A 219 12.71 44.70 5.21
C ILE A 219 12.06 46.03 5.54
N GLU A 220 10.75 46.00 5.79
CA GLU A 220 10.00 47.17 6.22
C GLU A 220 9.78 47.08 7.73
N VAL A 221 10.27 48.07 8.47
CA VAL A 221 10.12 48.15 9.92
C VAL A 221 9.15 49.28 10.25
N SER A 222 7.91 48.94 10.56
CA SER A 222 6.95 49.90 11.11
C SER A 222 7.06 49.95 12.64
N ARG A 223 6.99 51.13 13.25
CA ARG A 223 6.84 51.28 14.71
C ARG A 223 5.44 50.82 15.13
N GLY A 224 5.24 49.52 15.28
CA GLY A 224 3.99 48.94 15.79
C GLY A 224 3.99 48.88 17.32
N LEU A 225 3.02 49.54 17.95
CA LEU A 225 2.61 49.20 19.32
C LEU A 225 2.18 47.73 19.32
N LEU A 226 2.85 46.91 20.13
CA LEU A 226 2.46 45.52 20.39
C LEU A 226 1.03 45.48 20.90
N THR A 227 0.07 45.19 20.02
CA THR A 227 -1.27 44.77 20.42
C THR A 227 -1.33 43.28 20.15
N GLU A 228 -0.95 42.51 21.16
CA GLU A 228 -1.07 41.06 21.16
C GLU A 228 -2.57 40.72 21.12
N LYS A 229 -3.06 40.25 19.97
CA LYS A 229 -4.39 39.63 19.86
C LYS A 229 -4.20 38.13 19.84
N GLU A 230 -4.41 37.49 20.99
CA GLU A 230 -4.65 36.05 21.05
C GLU A 230 -6.06 35.77 20.48
N GLU A 231 -6.14 35.23 19.26
CA GLU A 231 -7.38 34.62 18.79
C GLU A 231 -7.41 33.14 19.22
N THR A 232 -8.13 32.86 20.31
CA THR A 232 -8.49 31.49 20.66
C THR A 232 -9.52 30.96 19.66
N ILE A 233 -9.08 30.14 18.69
CA ILE A 233 -10.01 29.42 17.82
C ILE A 233 -10.65 28.29 18.63
N LYS A 234 -11.85 28.54 19.17
CA LYS A 234 -12.73 27.48 19.67
C LYS A 234 -13.29 26.70 18.49
N LYS A 235 -12.89 25.44 18.34
CA LYS A 235 -13.59 24.46 17.50
C LYS A 235 -15.05 24.34 17.98
N LYS A 236 -16.01 24.59 17.09
CA LYS A 236 -17.42 24.23 17.30
C LYS A 236 -17.67 22.81 16.77
N GLY A 237 -18.29 22.00 17.64
CA GLY A 237 -19.32 21.00 17.35
C GLY A 237 -18.96 19.87 16.41
#